data_AF-A0A969JEU3-F1
#
_entry.id   AF-A0A969JEU3-F1
#
_cell.length_a   1.000
_cell.length_b   1.000
_cell.length_c   1.000
_cell.angle_alpha   90.00
_cell.angle_beta   90.00
_cell.angle_gamma   90.00
#
_symmetry.space_group_name_H-M   'P 1'
#
loop_
_entity.id
_entity.type
_entity.pdbx_description
1 polymer ?
#
loop_
_entity_poly.entity_id
_entity_poly.type
_entity_poly.pdbx_seq_one_letter_code
_entity_poly.pdbx_strand_id
1 'polypeptide(L)'
;MDKTAVIPFIYQYCDRWCERCAFTDRCDVALEEKRLTNGQKDLSSAAYLVHVVNDFQNIMDLIIQNTPQMSLEDADEKQSAQTVPSKLINSEEKAKIEAQIEQLTHFIRVYSAQVKHWIQVNDALLTRDKAQNLALADALSVIEWYSFSMTSKVHRVTSLFFDPLSIPTDPIQNDRNGTAKLALVFVEKSLGAWESVRTIFPEMTDGLIDIFLTLTHIKRDVQMLFPDAHKFKRPGFDDLESEEIEIKNNSL
;
A
#
# COMPACT_ATOMS: atom_id res chain seq x y z
N MET A 1 3.98 -18.69 -20.30
CA MET A 1 2.80 -17.84 -20.03
C MET A 1 2.83 -16.65 -20.97
N ASP A 2 1.67 -16.24 -21.48
CA ASP A 2 1.55 -15.07 -22.36
C ASP A 2 1.98 -13.80 -21.61
N LYS A 3 3.09 -13.19 -22.05
CA LYS A 3 3.65 -11.97 -21.44
C LYS A 3 2.76 -10.73 -21.64
N THR A 4 1.68 -10.83 -22.42
CA THR A 4 0.72 -9.74 -22.67
C THR A 4 -0.55 -9.81 -21.83
N ALA A 5 -0.74 -10.86 -21.02
CA ALA A 5 -1.92 -10.98 -20.17
C ALA A 5 -1.91 -9.94 -19.02
N VAL A 6 -3.06 -9.28 -18.83
CA VAL A 6 -3.35 -8.44 -17.66
C VAL A 6 -3.23 -9.29 -16.39
N ILE A 7 -2.56 -8.75 -15.37
CA ILE A 7 -2.37 -9.39 -14.07
C ILE A 7 -3.57 -9.01 -13.19
N PRO A 8 -4.47 -9.95 -12.84
CA PRO A 8 -5.63 -9.65 -12.02
C PRO A 8 -5.22 -9.06 -10.68
N PHE A 9 -5.90 -7.99 -10.26
CA PHE A 9 -5.76 -7.38 -8.93
C PHE A 9 -4.35 -6.89 -8.54
N ILE A 10 -3.41 -6.76 -9.48
CA ILE A 10 -2.06 -6.21 -9.22
C ILE A 10 -2.09 -4.85 -8.51
N TYR A 11 -3.09 -4.03 -8.82
CA TYR A 11 -3.29 -2.70 -8.24
C TYR A 11 -3.73 -2.72 -6.76
N GLN A 12 -4.14 -3.86 -6.20
CA GLN A 12 -4.58 -3.95 -4.80
C GLN A 12 -3.41 -3.85 -3.81
N TYR A 13 -2.24 -4.35 -4.20
CA TYR A 13 -1.05 -4.47 -3.35
C TYR A 13 0.19 -3.79 -3.99
N CYS A 14 -0.03 -2.67 -4.68
CA CYS A 14 1.02 -1.84 -5.26
C CYS A 14 1.27 -0.54 -4.46
N ASP A 15 2.37 0.16 -4.76
CA ASP A 15 2.71 1.46 -4.17
C ASP A 15 2.00 2.65 -4.83
N ARG A 16 1.16 2.40 -5.84
CA ARG A 16 0.46 3.39 -6.67
C ARG A 16 1.40 4.43 -7.32
N TRP A 17 2.68 4.10 -7.49
CA TRP A 17 3.64 4.96 -8.17
C TRP A 17 3.74 4.59 -9.65
N CYS A 18 2.68 4.90 -10.40
CA CYS A 18 2.50 4.44 -11.79
C CYS A 18 3.65 4.89 -12.71
N GLU A 19 4.19 6.09 -12.50
CA GLU A 19 5.30 6.67 -13.27
C GLU A 19 6.61 5.87 -13.16
N ARG A 20 6.73 5.03 -12.11
CA ARG A 20 7.89 4.17 -11.88
C ARG A 20 7.53 2.67 -11.94
N CYS A 21 6.30 2.34 -12.30
CA CYS A 21 5.82 0.96 -12.27
C CYS A 21 6.17 0.21 -13.56
N ALA A 22 6.89 -0.90 -13.43
CA ALA A 22 7.24 -1.78 -14.56
C ALA A 22 6.05 -2.57 -15.15
N PHE A 23 4.87 -2.51 -14.52
CA PHE A 23 3.70 -3.32 -14.89
C PHE A 23 2.54 -2.49 -15.46
N THR A 24 2.76 -1.24 -15.87
CA THR A 24 1.66 -0.38 -16.39
C THR A 24 1.01 -0.91 -17.67
N ASP A 25 1.67 -1.79 -18.41
CA ASP A 25 1.09 -2.45 -19.60
C ASP A 25 0.32 -3.73 -19.26
N ARG A 26 0.37 -4.16 -18.00
CA ARG A 26 -0.29 -5.39 -17.49
C ARG A 26 -1.21 -5.12 -16.30
N CYS A 27 -1.44 -3.86 -15.96
CA CYS A 27 -2.28 -3.42 -14.85
C CYS A 27 -3.56 -2.80 -15.41
N ASP A 28 -4.71 -3.37 -15.08
CA ASP A 28 -6.00 -2.92 -15.61
C ASP A 28 -6.27 -1.44 -15.30
N VAL A 29 -5.96 -1.00 -14.07
CA VAL A 29 -6.10 0.41 -13.65
C VAL A 29 -5.22 1.34 -14.50
N ALA A 30 -3.98 0.95 -14.78
CA ALA A 30 -3.07 1.77 -15.58
C ALA A 30 -3.45 1.78 -17.07
N LEU A 31 -3.96 0.66 -17.57
CA LEU A 31 -4.49 0.55 -18.93
C LEU A 31 -5.75 1.40 -19.10
N GLU A 32 -6.64 1.41 -18.11
CA GLU A 32 -7.82 2.26 -18.11
C GLU A 32 -7.44 3.75 -18.06
N GLU A 33 -6.50 4.13 -17.20
CA GLU A 33 -5.99 5.50 -17.16
C GLU A 33 -5.35 5.93 -18.49
N LYS A 34 -4.69 5.03 -19.22
CA LYS A 34 -4.15 5.30 -20.57
C LYS A 34 -5.24 5.55 -21.62
N ARG A 35 -6.46 5.04 -21.42
CA ARG A 35 -7.61 5.27 -22.32
C ARG A 35 -8.25 6.65 -22.15
N LEU A 36 -8.04 7.29 -21.00
CA LEU A 36 -8.60 8.60 -20.71
C LEU A 36 -7.94 9.70 -21.56
N THR A 37 -8.76 10.60 -22.08
CA THR A 37 -8.27 11.82 -22.75
C THR A 37 -7.66 12.79 -21.73
N ASN A 38 -6.84 13.74 -22.20
CA ASN A 38 -6.26 14.77 -21.33
C ASN A 38 -7.32 15.56 -20.55
N GLY A 39 -8.47 15.85 -21.17
CA GLY A 39 -9.59 16.50 -20.48
C GLY A 39 -10.13 15.64 -19.34
N GLN A 40 -10.29 14.33 -19.56
CA GLN A 40 -10.77 13.41 -18.51
C GLN A 40 -9.76 13.17 -17.39
N LYS A 41 -8.49 13.57 -17.55
CA LYS A 41 -7.46 13.53 -16.49
C LYS A 41 -7.34 14.84 -15.72
N ASP A 42 -7.77 15.94 -16.31
CA ASP A 42 -7.70 17.26 -15.71
C ASP A 42 -8.87 17.48 -14.74
N LEU A 43 -8.56 17.46 -13.44
CA LEU A 43 -9.49 17.69 -12.33
C LEU A 43 -10.28 19.00 -12.44
N SER A 44 -9.76 19.99 -13.16
CA SER A 44 -10.42 21.28 -13.36
C SER A 44 -11.38 21.31 -14.56
N SER A 45 -11.37 20.27 -15.38
CA SER A 45 -12.16 20.24 -16.61
C SER A 45 -13.59 19.72 -16.37
N ALA A 46 -14.53 20.23 -17.16
CA ALA A 46 -15.88 19.68 -17.18
C ALA A 46 -15.90 18.22 -17.66
N ALA A 47 -14.97 17.83 -18.54
CA ALA A 47 -14.86 16.47 -19.06
C ALA A 47 -14.51 15.46 -17.96
N TYR A 48 -13.72 15.86 -16.95
CA TYR A 48 -13.45 15.04 -15.76
C TYR A 48 -14.73 14.77 -14.97
N LEU A 49 -15.51 15.81 -14.65
CA LEU A 49 -16.76 15.66 -13.89
C LEU A 49 -17.76 14.78 -14.63
N VAL A 50 -17.92 14.96 -15.94
CA VAL A 50 -18.79 14.13 -16.78
C VAL A 50 -18.33 12.67 -16.74
N HIS A 51 -17.03 12.42 -16.86
CA HIS A 51 -16.49 11.07 -16.81
C HIS A 51 -16.75 10.38 -15.47
N VAL A 52 -16.52 11.06 -14.34
CA VAL A 52 -16.79 10.51 -13.00
C VAL A 52 -18.27 10.17 -12.81
N VAL A 53 -19.17 11.05 -13.26
CA VAL A 53 -20.62 10.80 -13.17
C VAL A 53 -21.01 9.57 -14.00
N ASN A 54 -20.48 9.47 -15.22
CA ASN A 54 -20.76 8.34 -16.11
C ASN A 54 -20.26 7.02 -15.51
N ASP A 55 -19.05 6.99 -14.94
CA ASP A 55 -18.53 5.78 -14.30
C ASP A 55 -19.40 5.35 -13.13
N PHE A 56 -19.86 6.30 -12.30
CA PHE A 56 -20.76 6.00 -11.20
C PHE A 56 -22.12 5.47 -11.68
N GLN A 57 -22.69 6.06 -12.73
CA GLN A 57 -23.93 5.59 -13.36
C GLN A 57 -23.76 4.17 -13.91
N ASN A 58 -22.67 3.89 -14.63
CA ASN A 58 -22.37 2.57 -15.16
C ASN A 58 -22.26 1.51 -14.06
N ILE A 59 -21.60 1.84 -12.95
CA ILE A 59 -21.49 0.94 -11.79
C ILE A 59 -22.85 0.71 -11.14
N MET A 60 -23.65 1.77 -10.97
CA MET A 60 -25.00 1.66 -10.40
C MET A 60 -25.92 0.81 -11.29
N ASP A 61 -25.87 0.99 -12.60
CA ASP A 61 -26.63 0.19 -13.56
C ASP A 61 -26.20 -1.28 -13.50
N LEU A 62 -24.89 -1.54 -13.42
CA LEU A 62 -24.38 -2.89 -13.24
C LEU A 62 -24.89 -3.53 -11.94
N ILE A 63 -24.89 -2.78 -10.83
CA ILE A 63 -25.43 -3.24 -9.55
C ILE A 63 -26.92 -3.55 -9.69
N ILE A 64 -27.71 -2.64 -10.26
CA ILE A 64 -29.16 -2.81 -10.44
C ILE A 64 -29.47 -4.03 -11.30
N GLN A 65 -28.70 -4.26 -12.37
CA GLN A 65 -28.89 -5.40 -13.28
C GLN A 65 -28.50 -6.75 -12.64
N ASN A 66 -27.49 -6.76 -11.76
CA ASN A 66 -26.96 -7.98 -11.15
C ASN A 66 -27.47 -8.25 -9.73
N THR A 67 -28.22 -7.31 -9.14
CA THR A 67 -28.90 -7.53 -7.86
C THR A 67 -30.28 -8.12 -8.18
N PRO A 68 -30.61 -9.33 -7.68
CA PRO A 68 -31.99 -9.82 -7.75
C PRO A 68 -32.92 -8.74 -7.18
N GLN A 69 -34.11 -8.53 -7.77
CA GLN A 69 -35.12 -7.66 -7.16
C GLN A 69 -35.52 -8.25 -5.79
N MET A 70 -34.77 -7.93 -4.74
CA MET A 70 -35.17 -8.18 -3.37
C MET A 70 -36.24 -7.15 -3.06
N SER A 71 -37.48 -7.60 -2.94
CA SER A 71 -38.50 -6.84 -2.24
C SER A 71 -38.00 -6.57 -0.83
N LEU A 72 -38.06 -5.32 -0.38
CA LEU A 72 -37.80 -4.96 1.04
C LEU A 72 -38.78 -5.68 1.99
N GLU A 73 -39.84 -6.29 1.46
CA GLU A 73 -40.85 -7.05 2.20
C GLU A 73 -40.43 -8.52 2.44
N ASP A 74 -39.43 -9.03 1.69
CA ASP A 74 -38.85 -10.37 1.89
C ASP A 74 -37.64 -10.36 2.84
N ALA A 75 -37.28 -9.18 3.37
CA ALA A 75 -36.33 -9.05 4.47
C ALA A 75 -36.99 -9.49 5.78
N ASP A 76 -37.45 -10.74 5.83
CA ASP A 76 -37.77 -11.41 7.07
C ASP A 76 -36.48 -11.36 7.90
N GLU A 77 -36.53 -10.71 9.08
CA GLU A 77 -35.43 -10.49 10.05
C GLU A 77 -34.77 -11.79 10.56
N LYS A 78 -35.06 -12.93 9.93
CA LYS A 78 -34.70 -14.29 10.31
C LYS A 78 -33.92 -15.04 9.25
N GLN A 79 -33.28 -14.38 8.28
CA GLN A 79 -32.10 -14.98 7.70
C GLN A 79 -30.98 -14.91 8.72
N SER A 80 -30.90 -16.01 9.48
CA SER A 80 -29.84 -16.37 10.39
C SER A 80 -28.56 -15.63 10.02
N ALA A 81 -28.13 -14.72 10.89
CA ALA A 81 -26.71 -14.57 11.12
C ALA A 81 -26.20 -15.99 11.35
N GLN A 82 -25.73 -16.64 10.30
CA GLN A 82 -24.72 -17.67 10.44
C GLN A 82 -23.63 -16.91 11.15
N THR A 83 -23.61 -17.06 12.47
CA THR A 83 -22.50 -16.71 13.31
C THR A 83 -21.36 -17.56 12.76
N VAL A 84 -20.71 -17.02 11.71
CA VAL A 84 -19.38 -17.44 11.32
C VAL A 84 -18.63 -17.42 12.65
N PRO A 85 -18.03 -18.54 13.09
CA PRO A 85 -17.28 -18.55 14.32
C PRO A 85 -16.08 -17.64 14.11
N SER A 86 -16.27 -16.34 14.33
CA SER A 86 -15.17 -15.49 14.72
C SER A 86 -14.67 -16.15 15.98
N LYS A 87 -13.41 -16.60 15.98
CA LYS A 87 -12.71 -16.71 17.25
C LYS A 87 -12.85 -15.32 17.85
N LEU A 88 -13.78 -15.18 18.79
CA LEU A 88 -13.99 -13.95 19.52
C LEU A 88 -12.65 -13.69 20.19
N ILE A 89 -11.88 -12.77 19.60
CA ILE A 89 -10.67 -12.25 20.22
C ILE A 89 -11.14 -11.82 21.61
N ASN A 90 -10.59 -12.44 22.66
CA ASN A 90 -11.03 -12.11 24.00
C ASN A 90 -10.70 -10.63 24.28
N SER A 91 -11.37 -10.03 25.26
CA SER A 91 -11.24 -8.60 25.53
C SER A 91 -9.79 -8.16 25.82
N GLU A 92 -8.98 -9.05 26.39
CA GLU A 92 -7.57 -8.77 26.71
C GLU A 92 -6.68 -8.78 25.46
N GLU A 93 -6.83 -9.77 24.59
CA GLU A 93 -6.11 -9.88 23.32
C GLU A 93 -6.50 -8.72 22.38
N LYS A 94 -7.79 -8.35 22.37
CA LYS A 94 -8.28 -7.19 21.63
C LYS A 94 -7.60 -5.91 22.11
N ALA A 95 -7.57 -5.67 23.42
CA ALA A 95 -6.92 -4.49 23.99
C ALA A 95 -5.41 -4.44 23.69
N LYS A 96 -4.73 -5.60 23.66
CA LYS A 96 -3.31 -5.68 23.26
C LYS A 96 -3.11 -5.30 21.80
N ILE A 97 -3.98 -5.78 20.90
CA ILE A 97 -3.93 -5.43 19.47
C ILE A 97 -4.22 -3.93 19.28
N GLU A 98 -5.23 -3.38 19.96
CA GLU A 98 -5.56 -1.95 19.92
C GLU A 98 -4.38 -1.08 20.37
N ALA A 99 -3.73 -1.42 21.49
CA ALA A 99 -2.55 -0.72 21.98
C ALA A 99 -1.38 -0.77 20.98
N GLN A 100 -1.14 -1.93 20.36
CA GLN A 100 -0.10 -2.07 19.32
C GLN A 100 -0.43 -1.25 18.06
N ILE A 101 -1.70 -1.21 17.65
CA ILE A 101 -2.17 -0.39 16.53
C ILE A 101 -1.98 1.10 16.83
N GLU A 102 -2.30 1.55 18.03
CA GLU A 102 -2.09 2.94 18.46
C GLU A 102 -0.61 3.31 18.41
N GLN A 103 0.25 2.44 18.93
CA GLN A 103 1.71 2.62 18.89
C GLN A 103 2.24 2.69 17.45
N LEU A 104 1.82 1.76 16.58
CA LEU A 104 2.19 1.76 15.16
C LEU A 104 1.74 3.05 14.47
N THR A 105 0.50 3.49 14.74
CA THR A 105 -0.05 4.73 14.19
C THR A 105 0.73 5.95 14.67
N HIS A 106 1.18 5.96 15.93
CA HIS A 106 2.04 7.01 16.46
C HIS A 106 3.37 7.08 15.70
N PHE A 107 4.10 5.97 15.54
CA PHE A 107 5.39 5.97 14.85
C PHE A 107 5.27 6.37 13.38
N ILE A 108 4.20 6.02 12.68
CA ILE A 108 3.95 6.47 11.30
C ILE A 108 3.79 7.99 11.22
N ARG A 109 3.08 8.60 12.17
CA ARG A 109 2.94 10.05 12.26
C ARG A 109 4.27 10.73 12.59
N VAL A 110 5.04 10.14 13.51
CA VAL A 110 6.39 10.60 13.85
C VAL A 110 7.30 10.55 12.63
N TYR A 111 7.33 9.44 11.89
CA TYR A 111 8.14 9.31 10.68
C TYR A 111 7.80 10.39 9.65
N SER A 112 6.51 10.59 9.38
CA SER A 112 6.06 11.64 8.44
C SER A 112 6.49 13.04 8.89
N ALA A 113 6.43 13.33 10.19
CA ALA A 113 6.88 14.60 10.75
C ALA A 113 8.41 14.76 10.70
N GLN A 114 9.17 13.70 11.00
CA GLN A 114 10.64 13.69 10.90
C GLN A 114 11.10 13.94 9.47
N VAL A 115 10.51 13.25 8.48
CA VAL A 115 10.82 13.45 7.05
C VAL A 115 10.60 14.92 6.68
N LYS A 116 9.42 15.46 7.00
CA LYS A 116 9.09 16.85 6.71
C LYS A 116 10.07 17.82 7.37
N HIS A 117 10.36 17.62 8.65
CA HIS A 117 11.28 18.48 9.40
C HIS A 117 12.69 18.42 8.83
N TRP A 118 13.20 17.22 8.55
CA TRP A 118 14.55 17.01 8.02
C TRP A 118 14.71 17.65 6.63
N ILE A 119 13.74 17.48 5.73
CA ILE A 119 13.76 18.13 4.42
C ILE A 119 13.76 19.66 4.58
N GLN A 120 12.93 20.20 5.47
CA GLN A 120 12.85 21.64 5.71
C GLN A 120 14.16 22.23 6.26
N VAL A 121 14.81 21.55 7.20
CA VAL A 121 16.08 22.00 7.79
C VAL A 121 17.22 21.97 6.76
N ASN A 122 17.18 21.01 5.83
CA ASN A 122 18.25 20.80 4.86
C ASN A 122 17.96 21.35 3.45
N ASP A 123 16.83 22.04 3.26
CA ASP A 123 16.29 22.44 1.94
C ASP A 123 17.32 23.15 1.04
N ALA A 124 18.08 24.09 1.61
CA ALA A 124 19.10 24.83 0.86
C ALA A 124 20.23 23.92 0.33
N LEU A 125 20.66 22.94 1.13
CA LEU A 125 21.68 21.97 0.72
C LEU A 125 21.11 21.02 -0.33
N LEU A 126 19.92 20.48 -0.06
CA LEU A 126 19.25 19.53 -0.94
C LEU A 126 18.97 20.15 -2.31
N THR A 127 18.50 21.39 -2.36
CA THR A 127 18.21 22.09 -3.63
C THR A 127 19.46 22.26 -4.48
N ARG A 128 20.60 22.60 -3.87
CA ARG A 128 21.87 22.75 -4.58
C ARG A 128 22.35 21.44 -5.19
N ASP A 129 22.32 20.36 -4.41
CA ASP A 129 22.98 19.10 -4.78
C ASP A 129 22.05 18.15 -5.54
N LYS A 130 20.72 18.25 -5.36
CA LYS A 130 19.71 17.45 -6.09
C LYS A 130 19.78 17.63 -7.60
N ALA A 131 20.12 18.83 -8.09
CA ALA A 131 20.25 19.09 -9.51
C ALA A 131 21.46 18.39 -10.16
N GLN A 132 22.47 18.03 -9.35
CA GLN A 132 23.75 17.48 -9.83
C GLN A 132 23.94 16.02 -9.43
N ASN A 133 23.12 15.49 -8.52
CA ASN A 133 23.23 14.13 -8.01
C ASN A 133 21.91 13.37 -8.21
N LEU A 134 21.86 12.54 -9.26
CA LEU A 134 20.69 11.72 -9.60
C LEU A 134 20.34 10.73 -8.49
N ALA A 135 21.33 10.18 -7.78
CA ALA A 135 21.08 9.25 -6.68
C ALA A 135 20.41 9.95 -5.49
N LEU A 136 20.83 11.19 -5.19
CA LEU A 136 20.17 12.02 -4.18
C LEU A 136 18.74 12.36 -4.60
N ALA A 137 18.55 12.78 -5.86
CA ALA A 137 17.22 13.11 -6.37
C ALA A 137 16.26 11.92 -6.28
N ASP A 138 16.74 10.73 -6.65
CA ASP A 138 15.98 9.49 -6.55
C ASP A 138 15.63 9.13 -5.10
N ALA A 139 16.61 9.17 -4.20
CA ALA A 139 16.42 8.89 -2.78
C ALA A 139 15.39 9.84 -2.15
N LEU A 140 15.47 11.13 -2.44
CA LEU A 140 14.51 12.12 -1.93
C LEU A 140 13.09 11.86 -2.45
N SER A 141 12.94 11.53 -3.73
CA SER A 141 11.62 11.15 -4.28
C SER A 141 11.05 9.92 -3.58
N VAL A 142 11.88 8.91 -3.29
CA VAL A 142 11.48 7.71 -2.56
C VAL A 142 11.04 8.05 -1.13
N ILE A 143 11.83 8.86 -0.42
CA ILE A 143 11.53 9.31 0.95
C ILE A 143 10.20 10.07 0.99
N GLU A 144 10.03 11.06 0.11
CA GLU A 144 8.81 11.86 0.01
C GLU A 144 7.62 10.94 -0.28
N TRP A 145 7.69 10.12 -1.32
CA TRP A 145 6.59 9.25 -1.74
C TRP A 145 6.12 8.32 -0.63
N TYR A 146 7.05 7.62 0.04
CA TYR A 146 6.70 6.65 1.06
C TYR A 146 6.37 7.27 2.42
N SER A 147 6.83 8.48 2.72
CA SER A 147 6.38 9.20 3.94
C SER A 147 4.87 9.45 3.93
N PHE A 148 4.30 9.85 2.79
CA PHE A 148 2.86 10.05 2.65
C PHE A 148 2.11 8.73 2.44
N SER A 149 2.61 7.86 1.57
CA SER A 149 1.91 6.64 1.16
C SER A 149 1.73 5.65 2.31
N MET A 150 2.71 5.55 3.20
CA MET A 150 2.70 4.58 4.32
C MET A 150 1.56 4.81 5.30
N THR A 151 1.20 6.07 5.55
CA THR A 151 0.05 6.44 6.41
C THR A 151 -1.25 5.79 5.93
N SER A 152 -1.53 5.85 4.63
CA SER A 152 -2.76 5.27 4.07
C SER A 152 -2.81 3.74 4.19
N LYS A 153 -1.66 3.06 4.06
CA LYS A 153 -1.58 1.59 4.12
C LYS A 153 -1.68 1.07 5.54
N VAL A 154 -1.03 1.74 6.49
CA VAL A 154 -1.17 1.40 7.90
C VAL A 154 -2.60 1.65 8.36
N HIS A 155 -3.22 2.76 7.98
CA HIS A 155 -4.63 2.98 8.31
C HIS A 155 -5.54 1.87 7.75
N ARG A 156 -5.33 1.42 6.49
CA ARG A 156 -6.10 0.30 5.92
C ARG A 156 -5.88 -0.98 6.73
N VAL A 157 -4.63 -1.33 7.04
CA VAL A 157 -4.36 -2.59 7.72
C VAL A 157 -4.93 -2.62 9.15
N THR A 158 -4.94 -1.48 9.82
CA THR A 158 -5.50 -1.35 11.17
C THR A 158 -7.02 -1.38 11.16
N SER A 159 -7.69 -0.78 10.16
CA SER A 159 -9.15 -0.86 10.03
C SER A 159 -9.64 -2.29 9.76
N LEU A 160 -8.85 -3.10 9.06
CA LEU A 160 -9.18 -4.49 8.77
C LEU A 160 -9.19 -5.39 10.01
N PHE A 161 -8.64 -5.00 11.16
CA PHE A 161 -8.71 -5.85 12.36
C PHE A 161 -10.10 -5.90 12.98
N PHE A 162 -10.86 -4.80 12.87
CA PHE A 162 -12.11 -4.61 13.58
C PHE A 162 -13.34 -4.61 12.68
N ASP A 163 -13.14 -4.66 11.36
CA ASP A 163 -14.24 -4.77 10.40
C ASP A 163 -14.86 -6.18 10.45
N PRO A 164 -16.13 -6.32 10.89
CA PRO A 164 -16.80 -7.62 10.96
C PRO A 164 -16.96 -8.31 9.59
N LEU A 165 -16.90 -7.55 8.49
CA LEU A 165 -17.01 -8.06 7.13
C LEU A 165 -15.65 -8.52 6.58
N SER A 166 -14.54 -8.20 7.26
CA SER A 166 -13.18 -8.49 6.84
C SER A 166 -12.65 -9.85 7.33
N ILE A 167 -13.50 -10.87 7.35
CA ILE A 167 -13.11 -12.22 7.78
C ILE A 167 -12.20 -12.83 6.70
N PRO A 168 -10.94 -13.20 7.02
CA PRO A 168 -10.05 -13.80 6.05
C PRO A 168 -10.61 -15.14 5.55
N THR A 169 -10.82 -15.26 4.24
CA THR A 169 -11.20 -16.52 3.59
C THR A 169 -10.00 -17.45 3.40
N ASP A 170 -8.80 -16.89 3.25
CA ASP A 170 -7.52 -17.59 3.20
C ASP A 170 -6.61 -17.13 4.37
N PRO A 171 -5.90 -18.03 5.08
CA PRO A 171 -5.04 -17.66 6.20
C PRO A 171 -3.82 -16.82 5.80
N ILE A 172 -3.32 -16.96 4.57
CA ILE A 172 -2.12 -16.27 4.07
C ILE A 172 -2.51 -15.22 3.03
N GLN A 173 -3.21 -15.60 1.97
CA GLN A 173 -3.60 -14.76 0.83
C GLN A 173 -4.87 -13.94 1.12
N ASN A 174 -4.81 -13.12 2.16
CA ASN A 174 -5.88 -12.21 2.55
C ASN A 174 -5.42 -10.75 2.56
N ASP A 175 -6.39 -9.82 2.61
CA ASP A 175 -6.13 -8.38 2.50
C ASP A 175 -5.27 -7.84 3.65
N ARG A 176 -5.39 -8.43 4.85
CA ARG A 176 -4.59 -8.04 6.03
C ARG A 176 -3.11 -8.30 5.76
N ASN A 177 -2.77 -9.54 5.40
CA ASN A 177 -1.39 -9.91 5.09
C ASN A 177 -0.85 -9.18 3.86
N GLY A 178 -1.66 -8.99 2.82
CA GLY A 178 -1.23 -8.28 1.61
C GLY A 178 -0.96 -6.80 1.85
N THR A 179 -1.83 -6.13 2.62
CA THR A 179 -1.62 -4.72 3.01
C THR A 179 -0.43 -4.59 3.97
N ALA A 180 -0.24 -5.52 4.92
CA ALA A 180 0.92 -5.55 5.81
C ALA A 180 2.23 -5.77 5.05
N LYS A 181 2.27 -6.72 4.10
CA LYS A 181 3.43 -6.95 3.20
C LYS A 181 3.80 -5.67 2.47
N LEU A 182 2.81 -4.96 1.95
CA LEU A 182 3.02 -3.68 1.26
C LEU A 182 3.62 -2.61 2.18
N ALA A 183 3.13 -2.49 3.42
CA ALA A 183 3.69 -1.56 4.39
C ALA A 183 5.16 -1.88 4.71
N LEU A 184 5.52 -3.17 4.83
CA LEU A 184 6.91 -3.60 5.02
C LEU A 184 7.80 -3.22 3.83
N VAL A 185 7.31 -3.39 2.60
CA VAL A 185 8.03 -2.94 1.39
C VAL A 185 8.28 -1.43 1.41
N PHE A 186 7.33 -0.63 1.89
CA PHE A 186 7.51 0.83 1.97
C PHE A 186 8.58 1.20 3.00
N VAL A 187 8.62 0.50 4.14
CA VAL A 187 9.66 0.69 5.15
C VAL A 187 11.03 0.33 4.59
N GLU A 188 11.15 -0.79 3.87
CA GLU A 188 12.42 -1.22 3.28
C GLU A 188 12.93 -0.26 2.21
N LYS A 189 12.04 0.22 1.32
CA LYS A 189 12.39 1.26 0.34
C LYS A 189 12.80 2.57 1.02
N SER A 190 12.12 2.95 2.10
CA SER A 190 12.47 4.14 2.89
C SER A 190 13.84 4.01 3.55
N LEU A 191 14.13 2.87 4.17
CA LEU A 191 15.44 2.57 4.78
C LEU A 191 16.57 2.67 3.75
N GLY A 192 16.39 2.07 2.56
CA GLY A 192 17.39 2.13 1.48
C GLY A 192 17.63 3.55 0.95
N ALA A 193 16.58 4.37 0.88
CA ALA A 193 16.71 5.76 0.46
C ALA A 193 17.43 6.61 1.52
N TRP A 194 17.10 6.45 2.80
CA TRP A 194 17.83 7.13 3.89
C TRP A 194 19.29 6.69 3.98
N GLU A 195 19.58 5.42 3.71
CA GLU A 195 20.96 4.92 3.63
C GLU A 195 21.73 5.56 2.45
N SER A 196 21.06 5.78 1.32
CA SER A 196 21.64 6.50 0.19
C SER A 196 21.95 7.95 0.57
N VAL A 197 21.04 8.63 1.28
CA VAL A 197 21.28 9.98 1.82
C VAL A 197 22.47 9.98 2.79
N ARG A 198 22.53 9.03 3.72
CA ARG A 198 23.64 8.89 4.68
C ARG A 198 24.99 8.66 4.00
N THR A 199 25.01 7.91 2.89
CA THR A 199 26.23 7.67 2.11
C THR A 199 26.70 8.93 1.38
N ILE A 200 25.76 9.74 0.88
CA ILE A 200 26.06 11.00 0.17
C ILE A 200 26.49 12.11 1.14
N PHE A 201 25.87 12.15 2.34
CA PHE A 201 26.16 13.14 3.39
C PHE A 201 26.52 12.44 4.72
N PRO A 202 27.72 11.84 4.85
CA PRO A 202 28.13 11.14 6.07
C PRO A 202 28.08 12.00 7.33
N GLU A 203 28.30 13.31 7.19
CA GLU A 203 28.23 14.31 8.26
C GLU A 203 26.83 14.47 8.87
N MET A 204 25.78 14.05 8.16
CA MET A 204 24.39 14.12 8.63
C MET A 204 23.93 12.86 9.35
N THR A 205 24.81 11.85 9.51
CA THR A 205 24.46 10.54 10.09
C THR A 205 23.72 10.67 11.42
N ASP A 206 24.18 11.53 12.32
CA ASP A 206 23.57 11.69 13.65
C ASP A 206 22.12 12.18 13.55
N GLY A 207 21.82 13.07 12.59
CA GLY A 207 20.48 13.58 12.34
C GLY A 207 19.53 12.55 11.71
N LEU A 208 20.03 11.38 11.28
CA LEU A 208 19.25 10.30 10.70
C LEU A 208 18.94 9.17 11.69
N ILE A 209 19.59 9.14 12.86
CA ILE A 209 19.45 8.05 13.84
C ILE A 209 17.98 7.86 14.23
N ASP A 210 17.29 8.95 14.58
CA ASP A 210 15.89 8.90 15.01
C ASP A 210 14.94 8.44 13.89
N ILE A 211 15.28 8.73 12.63
CA ILE A 211 14.53 8.29 11.46
C ILE A 211 14.69 6.77 11.29
N PHE A 212 15.92 6.26 11.32
CA PHE A 212 16.19 4.82 11.22
C PHE A 212 15.54 4.04 12.37
N LEU A 213 15.60 4.58 13.59
CA LEU A 213 14.96 3.99 14.76
C LEU A 213 13.43 3.93 14.58
N THR A 214 12.81 5.01 14.12
CA THR A 214 11.36 5.07 13.87
C THR A 214 10.93 4.07 12.82
N LEU A 215 11.65 3.97 11.69
CA LEU A 215 11.38 2.97 10.65
C LEU A 215 11.55 1.54 11.15
N THR A 216 12.54 1.29 12.02
CA THR A 216 12.74 -0.03 12.65
C THR A 216 11.59 -0.39 13.58
N HIS A 217 11.07 0.57 14.36
CA HIS A 217 9.88 0.37 15.19
C HIS A 217 8.65 0.03 14.34
N ILE A 218 8.42 0.79 13.25
CA ILE A 218 7.32 0.51 12.31
C ILE A 218 7.44 -0.92 11.75
N LYS A 219 8.63 -1.31 11.27
CA LYS A 219 8.87 -2.65 10.72
C LYS A 219 8.50 -3.74 11.74
N ARG A 220 9.03 -3.61 12.96
CA ARG A 220 8.80 -4.57 14.06
C ARG A 220 7.31 -4.66 14.39
N ASP A 221 6.64 -3.52 14.58
CA ASP A 221 5.25 -3.49 15.03
C ASP A 221 4.31 -4.08 13.95
N VAL A 222 4.57 -3.83 12.66
CA VAL A 222 3.85 -4.48 11.55
C VAL A 222 4.08 -6.00 11.56
N GLN A 223 5.32 -6.47 11.76
CA GLN A 223 5.63 -7.90 11.81
C GLN A 223 5.00 -8.60 13.02
N MET A 224 4.89 -7.92 14.16
CA MET A 224 4.22 -8.44 15.35
C MET A 224 2.71 -8.58 15.14
N LEU A 225 2.08 -7.59 14.53
CA LEU A 225 0.64 -7.62 14.22
C LEU A 225 0.30 -8.61 13.10
N PHE A 226 1.19 -8.78 12.12
CA PHE A 226 0.95 -9.59 10.93
C PHE A 226 2.14 -10.52 10.65
N PRO A 227 2.31 -11.58 11.45
CA PRO A 227 3.46 -12.49 11.34
C PRO A 227 3.53 -13.19 9.97
N ASP A 228 2.38 -13.45 9.35
CA ASP A 228 2.30 -14.13 8.04
C ASP A 228 2.36 -13.18 6.84
N ALA A 229 2.50 -11.86 7.05
CA ALA A 229 2.58 -10.88 5.97
C ALA A 229 3.65 -11.23 4.94
N HIS A 230 4.83 -11.68 5.38
CA HIS A 230 5.93 -12.05 4.49
C HIS A 230 5.60 -13.20 3.52
N LYS A 231 4.68 -14.09 3.89
CA LYS A 231 4.23 -15.25 3.09
C LYS A 231 3.22 -14.86 2.01
N PHE A 232 2.59 -13.70 2.14
CA PHE A 232 1.72 -13.17 1.11
C PHE A 232 2.52 -12.92 -0.18
N LYS A 233 2.00 -13.42 -1.31
CA LYS A 233 2.55 -13.17 -2.65
C LYS A 233 1.75 -12.07 -3.32
N ARG A 234 2.38 -10.92 -3.57
CA ARG A 234 1.76 -9.82 -4.31
C ARG A 234 1.65 -10.20 -5.79
N PRO A 235 0.42 -10.19 -6.36
CA PRO A 235 0.22 -10.53 -7.77
C PRO A 235 1.13 -9.70 -8.68
N GLY A 236 1.89 -10.38 -9.53
CA GLY A 236 2.83 -9.78 -10.48
C GLY A 236 4.17 -9.33 -9.89
N PHE A 237 4.20 -8.84 -8.66
CA PHE A 237 5.42 -8.30 -8.04
C PHE A 237 6.32 -9.37 -7.43
N ASP A 238 5.73 -10.36 -6.75
CA ASP A 238 6.49 -11.39 -6.02
C ASP A 238 6.58 -12.73 -6.79
N ASP A 239 5.97 -12.80 -7.98
CA ASP A 239 5.94 -14.01 -8.80
C ASP A 239 7.27 -14.24 -9.56
N LEU A 240 8.01 -13.15 -9.83
CA LEU A 240 9.24 -13.15 -10.65
C LEU A 240 10.46 -13.74 -9.93
N GLU A 241 10.50 -13.77 -8.60
CA GLU A 241 11.60 -14.39 -7.84
C GLU A 241 11.64 -15.91 -8.02
N SER A 242 10.50 -16.54 -8.35
CA SER A 242 10.40 -17.98 -8.60
C SER A 242 11.09 -18.39 -9.90
N GLU A 243 11.00 -17.57 -10.95
CA GLU A 243 11.52 -17.90 -12.29
C GLU A 243 13.06 -17.75 -12.36
N GLU A 244 13.66 -16.76 -11.69
CA GLU A 244 15.12 -16.60 -11.67
C GLU A 244 15.85 -17.69 -10.87
N ILE A 245 15.19 -18.25 -9.84
CA ILE A 245 15.72 -19.36 -9.05
C ILE A 245 15.61 -20.68 -9.84
N GLU A 246 14.51 -20.93 -10.56
CA GLU A 246 14.37 -22.09 -11.44
C GLU A 246 15.35 -22.06 -12.63
N ILE A 247 15.58 -20.90 -13.23
CA ILE A 247 16.56 -20.77 -14.33
C ILE A 247 17.99 -21.05 -13.85
N LYS A 248 18.37 -20.59 -12.64
CA LYS A 248 19.68 -20.89 -12.05
C LYS A 248 19.84 -22.35 -11.65
N ASN A 249 18.77 -23.01 -11.21
CA ASN A 249 18.81 -24.42 -10.82
C ASN A 249 18.73 -25.40 -12.01
N ASN A 250 18.19 -24.97 -13.16
CA ASN A 250 18.17 -25.76 -14.41
C ASN A 250 19.34 -25.46 -15.37
N SER A 251 20.24 -24.54 -15.00
CA SER A 251 21.45 -24.20 -15.78
C SER A 251 22.73 -24.77 -15.17
N LEU A 252 22.63 -25.75 -14.27
CA LEU A 252 23.72 -26.51 -13.66
C LEU A 252 23.61 -27.99 -14.02
#